data_AF-A0A1Q3H148-F1
#
_entry.id   AF-A0A1Q3H148-F1
#
_cell.length_a   1.000
_cell.length_b   1.000
_cell.length_c   1.000
_cell.angle_alpha   90.00
_cell.angle_beta   90.00
_cell.angle_gamma   90.00
#
_symmetry.space_group_name_H-M   'P 1'
#
loop_
_entity.id
_entity.type
_entity.pdbx_description
1 polymer ?
#
loop_
_entity_poly.entity_id
_entity_poly.type
_entity_poly.pdbx_seq_one_letter_code
_entity_poly.pdbx_strand_id
1 'polypeptide(L)'
;MKLKLKWWWYIIPAYLTLWTIAFSVWNFADGPGMMKSFGVDTGGTSEFVMLNSAARYLAIGVSMIAGIWIFRTYHAILLALLVRLSMDLLDLYAGLKAGLITDATGVIQSLLMFVIPGLLAIYTLYRQYKIQATQ
;
A
#
# COMPACT_ATOMS: atom_id res chain seq x y z
N MET A 1 -17.55 -12.46 13.32
CA MET A 1 -17.33 -11.60 14.51
C MET A 1 -16.44 -10.43 14.12
N LYS A 2 -16.77 -9.19 14.51
CA LYS A 2 -15.90 -8.02 14.28
C LYS A 2 -14.74 -8.02 15.29
N LEU A 3 -13.53 -7.77 14.83
CA LEU A 3 -12.32 -7.70 15.63
C LEU A 3 -12.25 -6.33 16.34
N LYS A 4 -11.93 -6.32 17.63
CA LYS A 4 -11.79 -5.09 18.43
C LYS A 4 -10.31 -4.74 18.57
N LEU A 5 -9.79 -3.84 17.74
CA LEU A 5 -8.39 -3.43 17.77
C LEU A 5 -8.18 -2.19 18.64
N LYS A 6 -6.98 -2.06 19.21
CA LYS A 6 -6.59 -0.83 19.93
C LYS A 6 -6.51 0.35 18.96
N TRP A 7 -6.92 1.53 19.39
CA TRP A 7 -6.99 2.74 18.54
C TRP A 7 -5.67 3.06 17.83
N TRP A 8 -4.53 2.88 18.52
CA TRP A 8 -3.20 3.17 17.96
C TRP A 8 -2.85 2.27 16.77
N TRP A 9 -3.44 1.08 16.69
CA TRP A 9 -3.19 0.15 15.59
C TRP A 9 -3.65 0.75 14.25
N TYR A 10 -4.68 1.60 14.27
CA TYR A 10 -5.23 2.22 13.06
C TYR A 10 -4.34 3.32 12.46
N ILE A 11 -3.31 3.79 13.17
CA ILE A 11 -2.41 4.85 12.69
C ILE A 11 -1.69 4.40 11.41
N ILE A 12 -1.06 3.22 11.44
CA ILE A 12 -0.28 2.71 10.30
C ILE A 12 -1.18 2.38 9.10
N PRO A 13 -2.29 1.63 9.25
CA PRO A 13 -3.22 1.38 8.15
C PRO A 13 -3.85 2.65 7.59
N ALA A 14 -4.14 3.66 8.41
CA ALA A 14 -4.64 4.96 7.93
C ALA A 14 -3.58 5.67 7.08
N TYR A 15 -2.34 5.75 7.56
CA TYR A 15 -1.21 6.28 6.80
C TYR A 15 -1.04 5.58 5.44
N LEU A 16 -1.02 4.24 5.44
CA LEU A 16 -0.88 3.45 4.21
C LEU A 16 -2.05 3.66 3.24
N THR A 17 -3.28 3.76 3.77
CA THR A 17 -4.49 4.01 2.96
C THR A 17 -4.45 5.39 2.31
N LEU A 18 -4.04 6.42 3.07
CA LEU A 18 -3.93 7.78 2.56
C LEU A 18 -2.91 7.86 1.42
N TRP A 19 -1.75 7.21 1.57
CA TRP A 19 -0.76 7.13 0.49
C TRP A 19 -1.31 6.43 -0.75
N THR A 20 -2.01 5.31 -0.58
CA THR A 20 -2.63 4.60 -1.70
C THR A 20 -3.64 5.46 -2.46
N ILE A 21 -4.49 6.20 -1.73
CA ILE A 21 -5.45 7.12 -2.34
C ILE A 21 -4.73 8.28 -3.03
N ALA A 22 -3.74 8.89 -2.38
CA ALA A 22 -2.97 9.99 -2.94
C ALA A 22 -2.26 9.59 -4.25
N PHE A 23 -1.61 8.42 -4.28
CA PHE A 23 -0.98 7.89 -5.51
C PHE A 23 -2.00 7.58 -6.59
N SER A 24 -3.15 7.02 -6.23
CA SER A 24 -4.22 6.77 -7.19
C SER A 24 -4.72 8.07 -7.83
N VAL A 25 -5.01 9.09 -7.02
CA VAL A 25 -5.51 10.39 -7.48
C VAL A 25 -4.45 11.11 -8.31
N TRP A 26 -3.20 11.14 -7.88
CA TRP A 26 -2.12 11.77 -8.63
C TRP A 26 -1.91 11.08 -9.98
N ASN A 27 -1.88 9.75 -10.01
CA ASN A 27 -1.73 9.00 -11.27
C ASN A 27 -2.93 9.17 -12.20
N PHE A 28 -4.14 9.33 -11.65
CA PHE A 28 -5.35 9.59 -12.45
C PHE A 28 -5.37 11.00 -13.03
N ALA A 29 -4.97 12.00 -12.25
CA ALA A 29 -4.98 13.41 -12.66
C ALA A 29 -3.79 13.78 -13.56
N ASP A 30 -2.60 13.25 -13.25
CA ASP A 30 -1.34 13.55 -13.93
C ASP A 30 -0.35 12.37 -13.82
N GLY A 31 -0.76 11.23 -14.38
CA GLY A 31 0.11 10.05 -14.51
C GLY A 31 1.46 10.32 -15.18
N PRO A 32 1.53 11.07 -16.30
CA PRO A 32 2.80 11.40 -16.93
C PRO A 32 3.70 12.26 -16.04
N GLY A 33 3.14 13.27 -15.36
CA GLY A 33 3.90 14.09 -14.42
C GLY A 33 4.36 13.30 -13.20
N MET A 34 3.53 12.40 -12.66
CA MET A 34 3.92 11.49 -11.59
C MET A 34 5.10 10.60 -12.03
N MET A 35 5.00 9.95 -13.19
CA MET A 35 6.07 9.10 -13.73
C MET A 35 7.36 9.91 -13.96
N LYS A 36 7.25 11.13 -14.49
CA LYS A 36 8.38 12.05 -14.64
C LYS A 36 9.00 12.45 -13.30
N SER A 37 8.20 12.70 -12.26
CA SER A 37 8.69 12.99 -10.90
C SER A 37 9.46 11.82 -10.30
N PHE A 38 9.15 10.59 -10.71
CA PHE A 38 9.89 9.38 -10.34
C PHE A 38 11.05 9.05 -11.30
N GLY A 39 11.32 9.88 -12.30
CA GLY A 39 12.39 9.64 -13.28
C GLY A 39 12.10 8.49 -14.25
N VAL A 40 10.84 8.08 -14.36
CA VAL A 40 10.41 7.03 -15.29
C VAL A 40 10.32 7.64 -16.69
N ASP A 41 11.21 7.21 -17.59
CA ASP A 41 10.97 7.44 -19.01
C ASP A 41 9.79 6.57 -19.44
N THR A 42 8.69 7.24 -19.72
CA THR A 42 7.46 6.57 -20.14
C THR A 42 7.59 6.08 -21.58
N GLY A 43 8.52 6.58 -22.40
CA GLY A 43 8.67 6.17 -23.80
C GLY A 43 7.36 6.25 -24.61
N GLY A 44 6.39 7.06 -24.15
CA GLY A 44 5.01 7.03 -24.62
C GLY A 44 4.17 5.87 -24.07
N THR A 45 4.29 5.50 -22.79
CA THR A 45 3.50 4.42 -22.18
C THR A 45 2.04 4.63 -22.51
N SER A 46 1.40 3.57 -22.99
CA SER A 46 0.00 3.66 -23.38
C SER A 46 -0.84 4.16 -22.20
N GLU A 47 -1.76 5.07 -22.50
CA GLU A 47 -2.73 5.62 -21.55
C GLU A 47 -3.41 4.49 -20.73
N PHE A 48 -3.61 3.34 -21.36
CA PHE A 48 -4.06 2.10 -20.72
C PHE A 48 -3.20 1.66 -19.52
N VAL A 49 -1.87 1.66 -19.63
CA VAL A 49 -0.97 1.25 -18.53
C VAL A 49 -1.06 2.22 -17.36
N MET A 50 -1.15 3.52 -17.63
CA MET A 50 -1.29 4.55 -16.60
C MET A 50 -2.64 4.47 -15.88
N LEU A 51 -3.75 4.40 -16.63
CA LEU A 51 -5.09 4.26 -16.07
C LEU A 51 -5.24 2.96 -15.28
N ASN A 52 -4.68 1.85 -15.78
CA ASN A 52 -4.65 0.59 -15.05
C ASN A 52 -3.81 0.71 -13.76
N SER A 53 -2.70 1.45 -13.80
CA SER A 53 -1.91 1.73 -12.61
C SER A 53 -2.69 2.54 -11.56
N ALA A 54 -3.38 3.60 -11.96
CA ALA A 54 -4.23 4.40 -11.08
C ALA A 54 -5.39 3.58 -10.48
N ALA A 55 -6.05 2.77 -11.31
CA ALA A 55 -7.15 1.90 -10.90
C ALA A 55 -6.72 0.82 -9.91
N ARG A 56 -5.50 0.27 -10.05
CA ARG A 56 -4.93 -0.68 -9.10
C ARG A 56 -4.78 -0.06 -7.71
N TYR A 57 -4.17 1.13 -7.60
CA TYR A 57 -4.09 1.82 -6.31
C TYR A 57 -5.47 2.16 -5.76
N LEU A 58 -6.43 2.57 -6.59
CA LEU A 58 -7.81 2.79 -6.14
C LEU A 58 -8.42 1.52 -5.53
N ALA A 59 -8.28 0.38 -6.21
CA ALA A 59 -8.79 -0.91 -5.74
C ALA A 59 -8.15 -1.33 -4.41
N ILE A 60 -6.84 -1.09 -4.24
CA ILE A 60 -6.14 -1.32 -2.97
C ILE A 60 -6.70 -0.41 -1.89
N GLY A 61 -6.91 0.89 -2.18
CA GLY A 61 -7.48 1.85 -1.23
C GLY A 61 -8.89 1.45 -0.78
N VAL A 62 -9.74 1.03 -1.73
CA VAL A 62 -11.08 0.49 -1.44
C VAL A 62 -11.00 -0.78 -0.60
N SER A 63 -10.09 -1.70 -0.93
CA SER A 63 -9.85 -2.92 -0.15
C SER A 63 -9.44 -2.63 1.29
N MET A 64 -8.54 -1.65 1.48
CA MET A 64 -8.15 -1.18 2.81
C MET A 64 -9.34 -0.59 3.58
N ILE A 65 -10.11 0.32 2.96
CA ILE A 65 -11.30 0.92 3.57
C ILE A 65 -12.30 -0.17 3.99
N ALA A 66 -12.64 -1.05 3.06
CA ALA A 66 -13.62 -2.11 3.28
C ALA A 66 -13.15 -3.11 4.34
N GLY A 67 -11.90 -3.59 4.25
CA GLY A 67 -11.35 -4.56 5.19
C GLY A 67 -11.21 -4.00 6.60
N ILE A 68 -10.58 -2.83 6.74
CA ILE A 68 -10.15 -2.27 8.03
C ILE A 68 -11.26 -1.48 8.74
N TRP A 69 -12.13 -0.76 8.02
CA TRP A 69 -13.15 0.09 8.65
C TRP A 69 -14.56 -0.47 8.56
N ILE A 70 -14.91 -1.16 7.47
CA ILE A 70 -16.28 -1.66 7.25
C ILE A 70 -16.46 -3.06 7.84
N PHE A 71 -15.81 -4.07 7.24
CA PHE A 71 -15.97 -5.47 7.61
C PHE A 71 -15.34 -5.81 8.95
N ARG A 72 -14.11 -5.32 9.19
CA ARG A 72 -13.40 -5.48 10.46
C ARG A 72 -13.28 -6.93 10.93
N THR A 73 -13.13 -7.89 10.02
CA THR A 73 -12.83 -9.29 10.37
C THR A 73 -11.34 -9.54 10.21
N TYR A 74 -10.76 -10.47 10.99
CA TYR A 74 -9.32 -10.77 10.91
C TYR A 74 -8.88 -11.08 9.47
N HIS A 75 -9.60 -11.96 8.78
CA HIS A 75 -9.29 -12.35 7.41
C HIS A 75 -9.43 -11.19 6.41
N ALA A 76 -10.45 -10.34 6.54
CA ALA A 76 -10.63 -9.20 5.64
C ALA A 76 -9.52 -8.14 5.83
N ILE A 77 -9.16 -7.87 7.09
CA ILE A 77 -8.06 -6.95 7.42
C ILE A 77 -6.72 -7.50 6.91
N LEU A 78 -6.44 -8.78 7.21
CA LEU A 78 -5.21 -9.43 6.78
C LEU A 78 -5.10 -9.44 5.26
N LEU A 79 -6.16 -9.79 4.53
CA LEU A 79 -6.17 -9.77 3.08
C LEU A 79 -5.88 -8.37 2.53
N ALA A 80 -6.54 -7.34 3.07
CA ALA A 80 -6.30 -5.96 2.64
C ALA A 80 -4.84 -5.53 2.86
N LEU A 81 -4.26 -5.86 4.02
CA LEU A 81 -2.86 -5.54 4.32
C LEU A 81 -1.87 -6.35 3.47
N LEU A 82 -2.16 -7.62 3.19
CA LEU A 82 -1.32 -8.44 2.32
C LEU A 82 -1.34 -7.93 0.88
N VAL A 83 -2.52 -7.59 0.34
CA VAL A 83 -2.64 -6.97 -1.00
C VAL A 83 -1.84 -5.66 -1.06
N ARG A 84 -1.94 -4.83 -0.02
CA ARG A 84 -1.16 -3.58 0.07
C ARG A 84 0.35 -3.86 0.08
N LEU A 85 0.81 -4.78 0.93
CA LEU A 85 2.22 -5.14 1.05
C LEU A 85 2.78 -5.77 -0.22
N SER A 86 2.01 -6.64 -0.89
CA SER A 86 2.40 -7.21 -2.18
C SER A 86 2.61 -6.13 -3.22
N MET A 87 1.75 -5.11 -3.27
CA MET A 87 1.95 -3.96 -4.15
C MET A 87 3.23 -3.20 -3.81
N ASP A 88 3.50 -2.93 -2.53
CA ASP A 88 4.73 -2.24 -2.12
C ASP A 88 6.01 -2.98 -2.53
N LEU A 89 6.02 -4.31 -2.40
CA LEU A 89 7.14 -5.14 -2.83
C LEU A 89 7.30 -5.14 -4.35
N LEU A 90 6.19 -5.20 -5.09
CA LEU A 90 6.20 -5.13 -6.55
C LEU A 90 6.68 -3.76 -7.05
N ASP A 91 6.27 -2.67 -6.41
CA ASP A 91 6.69 -1.31 -6.75
C ASP A 91 8.17 -1.10 -6.48
N LEU A 92 8.67 -1.57 -5.33
CA LEU A 92 10.10 -1.55 -5.02
C LEU A 92 10.90 -2.36 -6.05
N TYR A 93 10.45 -3.58 -6.38
CA TYR A 93 11.11 -4.41 -7.39
C TYR A 93 11.08 -3.77 -8.77
N ALA A 94 9.94 -3.22 -9.18
CA ALA A 94 9.79 -2.52 -10.45
C ALA A 94 10.71 -1.28 -10.51
N GLY A 95 10.78 -0.49 -9.43
CA GLY A 95 11.65 0.67 -9.33
C GLY A 95 13.13 0.33 -9.42
N LEU A 96 13.56 -0.78 -8.79
CA LEU A 96 14.92 -1.30 -8.93
C LEU A 96 15.20 -1.74 -10.37
N LYS A 97 14.29 -2.50 -10.99
CA LYS A 97 14.47 -3.05 -12.33
C LYS A 97 14.45 -1.99 -13.42
N ALA A 98 13.64 -0.96 -13.25
CA ALA A 98 13.56 0.18 -14.16
C ALA A 98 14.68 1.22 -13.94
N GLY A 99 15.53 1.03 -12.92
CA GLY A 99 16.60 1.98 -12.60
C GLY A 99 16.11 3.31 -12.01
N LEU A 100 14.91 3.33 -11.42
CA LEU A 100 14.37 4.50 -10.69
C LEU A 100 14.96 4.60 -9.28
N ILE A 101 15.25 3.45 -8.70
CA ILE A 101 15.92 3.32 -7.41
C ILE A 101 17.32 2.80 -7.72
N THR A 102 18.29 3.70 -7.75
CA THR A 102 19.67 3.39 -8.14
C THR A 102 20.63 3.30 -6.95
N ASP A 103 20.20 3.72 -5.78
CA ASP A 103 21.05 3.86 -4.61
C ASP A 103 20.42 3.28 -3.33
N ALA A 104 21.26 3.09 -2.30
CA ALA A 104 20.82 2.56 -1.02
C ALA A 104 19.78 3.46 -0.33
N THR A 105 19.86 4.78 -0.54
CA THR A 105 18.93 5.74 0.05
C THR A 105 17.50 5.52 -0.44
N GLY A 106 17.30 5.40 -1.76
CA GLY A 106 15.97 5.15 -2.34
C GLY A 106 15.37 3.82 -1.90
N VAL A 107 16.20 2.78 -1.73
CA VAL A 107 15.78 1.49 -1.17
C VAL A 107 15.33 1.65 0.28
N ILE A 108 16.16 2.27 1.13
CA ILE A 108 15.86 2.48 2.55
C ILE A 108 14.59 3.31 2.72
N GLN A 109 14.43 4.37 1.92
CA GLN A 109 13.23 5.20 1.95
C GLN A 109 11.98 4.38 1.63
N SER A 110 12.02 3.56 0.57
CA SER A 110 10.89 2.70 0.18
C SER A 110 10.53 1.68 1.26
N LEU A 111 11.55 1.10 1.91
CA LEU A 111 11.36 0.17 3.02
C LEU A 111 10.70 0.85 4.21
N LEU A 112 11.20 2.02 4.63
CA LEU A 112 10.71 2.75 5.79
C LEU A 112 9.30 3.33 5.58
N MET A 113 9.00 3.80 4.38
CA MET A 113 7.71 4.42 4.08
C MET A 113 6.61 3.39 3.84
N PHE A 114 6.91 2.22 3.28
CA PHE A 114 5.86 1.34 2.78
C PHE A 114 5.95 -0.09 3.32
N VAL A 115 7.06 -0.78 3.11
CA VAL A 115 7.21 -2.20 3.44
C VAL A 115 7.20 -2.45 4.94
N ILE A 116 8.03 -1.74 5.70
CA ILE A 116 8.15 -1.91 7.15
C ILE A 116 6.83 -1.56 7.87
N PRO A 117 6.16 -0.44 7.57
CA PRO A 117 4.84 -0.17 8.14
C PRO A 117 3.82 -1.26 7.83
N GLY A 118 3.78 -1.77 6.60
CA GLY A 118 2.89 -2.88 6.22
C GLY A 118 3.14 -4.15 7.06
N LEU A 119 4.40 -4.54 7.21
CA LEU A 119 4.81 -5.67 8.05
C LEU A 119 4.45 -5.46 9.52
N LEU A 120 4.66 -4.26 10.06
CA LEU A 120 4.30 -3.92 11.44
C LEU A 120 2.80 -4.00 11.68
N ALA A 121 1.99 -3.50 10.75
CA ALA A 121 0.53 -3.58 10.83
C ALA A 121 0.04 -5.05 10.86
N ILE A 122 0.60 -5.90 10.00
CA ILE A 122 0.27 -7.34 9.94
C ILE A 122 0.72 -8.05 11.22
N TYR A 123 1.95 -7.82 11.67
CA TYR A 123 2.48 -8.44 12.88
C TYR A 123 1.65 -8.08 14.12
N THR A 124 1.35 -6.79 14.28
CA THR A 124 0.56 -6.31 15.43
C THR A 124 -0.90 -6.72 15.36
N LEU A 125 -1.47 -6.90 14.16
CA LEU A 125 -2.79 -7.52 13.96
C LEU A 125 -2.81 -8.95 14.46
N TYR A 126 -1.85 -9.77 14.04
CA TYR A 126 -1.72 -11.16 14.47
C TYR A 126 -1.60 -11.27 15.99
N ARG A 127 -0.75 -10.44 16.60
CA ARG A 127 -0.60 -10.37 18.07
C ARG A 127 -1.92 -10.05 18.77
N GLN A 128 -2.67 -9.06 18.29
CA GLN A 128 -3.95 -8.68 18.89
C GLN A 128 -5.03 -9.74 18.71
N TYR A 129 -5.08 -10.38 17.53
CA TYR A 129 -5.99 -11.48 17.26
C TYR A 129 -5.73 -12.66 18.21
N LYS A 130 -4.46 -13.06 18.37
CA LYS A 130 -4.09 -14.17 19.26
C LYS A 130 -4.50 -13.90 20.72
N ILE A 131 -4.29 -12.68 21.21
CA ILE A 131 -4.68 -12.29 22.58
C ILE A 131 -6.20 -12.40 22.78
N GLN A 132 -6.98 -11.97 21.80
CA GLN A 132 -8.44 -12.03 21.86
C GLN A 132 -8.99 -13.45 21.70
N ALA A 133 -8.31 -14.32 20.96
CA ALA A 133 -8.72 -15.72 20.80
C ALA A 133 -8.49 -16.58 22.07
N THR A 134 -7.67 -16.09 23.00
CA THR A 134 -7.37 -16.75 24.29
C THR A 134 -8.22 -16.23 25.45
N GLN A 135 -9.10 -15.26 25.20
CA GLN A 135 -10.04 -14.68 26.18
C GLN A 135 -11.46 -15.14 25.87
#